data_AF-G4FBA0-F1
#
_entry.id   AF-G4FBA0-F1
#
_cell.length_a   1.000
_cell.length_b   1.000
_cell.length_c   1.000
_cell.angle_alpha   90.00
_cell.angle_beta   90.00
_cell.angle_gamma   90.00
#
_symmetry.space_group_name_H-M   'P 1'
#
loop_
_entity.id
_entity.type
_entity.pdbx_description
1 polymer ?
#
loop_
_entity_poly.entity_id
_entity_poly.type
_entity_poly.pdbx_seq_one_letter_code
_entity_poly.pdbx_strand_id
1 'polypeptide(L)'
;MRWIKGLILAVILLIVVLVGILFAVNNQQTIALNLIWLELPAVSLSVWLLATLVLGVVLGMLAMLGVYVRLKATLARSQRHNKQQRKELDSLRTQEFKELA
;
A
#
# COMPACT_ATOMS: atom_id res chain seq x y z
N MET A 1 1.42 -4.37 -17.94
CA MET A 1 1.65 -3.41 -16.83
C MET A 1 1.84 -4.05 -15.44
N ARG A 2 1.09 -5.07 -15.01
CA ARG A 2 1.25 -5.69 -13.66
C ARG A 2 2.62 -6.33 -13.44
N TRP A 3 3.18 -6.96 -14.46
CA TRP A 3 4.49 -7.64 -14.40
C TRP A 3 5.68 -6.68 -14.31
N ILE A 4 5.63 -5.54 -15.02
CA ILE A 4 6.64 -4.49 -14.94
C ILE A 4 6.68 -3.88 -13.53
N LYS A 5 5.50 -3.60 -12.94
CA LYS A 5 5.40 -3.13 -11.56
C LYS A 5 5.97 -4.14 -10.56
N GLY A 6 5.70 -5.43 -10.78
CA GLY A 6 6.27 -6.51 -9.96
C GLY A 6 7.80 -6.60 -10.08
N LEU A 7 8.34 -6.48 -11.30
CA LEU A 7 9.77 -6.49 -11.56
C LEU A 7 10.47 -5.30 -10.92
N ILE A 8 9.92 -4.09 -11.06
CA ILE A 8 10.46 -2.88 -10.41
C ILE A 8 10.44 -3.05 -8.89
N LEU A 9 9.36 -3.58 -8.32
CA LEU A 9 9.27 -3.83 -6.88
C LEU A 9 10.32 -4.85 -6.41
N ALA A 10 10.53 -5.92 -7.17
CA ALA A 10 11.54 -6.93 -6.85
C ALA A 10 12.95 -6.36 -6.90
N VAL A 11 13.26 -5.52 -7.89
CA VAL A 11 14.56 -4.83 -7.99
C VAL A 11 14.78 -3.88 -6.82
N ILE A 12 13.76 -3.08 -6.45
CA ILE A 12 13.84 -2.20 -5.28
C ILE A 12 14.06 -3.01 -4.01
N LEU A 13 13.33 -4.11 -3.82
CA LEU A 13 13.49 -4.98 -2.66
C LEU A 13 14.91 -5.56 -2.59
N LEU A 14 15.45 -6.01 -3.72
CA LEU A 14 16.82 -6.53 -3.81
C LEU A 14 17.85 -5.47 -3.41
N ILE A 15 17.70 -4.23 -3.90
CA ILE A 15 18.57 -3.11 -3.56
C ILE A 15 18.49 -2.82 -2.06
N VAL A 16 17.29 -2.78 -1.47
CA VAL A 16 17.10 -2.55 -0.04
C VAL A 16 17.80 -3.63 0.79
N VAL A 17 17.68 -4.90 0.40
CA VAL A 17 18.35 -6.02 1.08
C VAL A 17 19.88 -5.90 0.95
N LEU A 18 20.40 -5.62 -0.24
CA LEU A 18 21.84 -5.42 -0.48
C LEU A 18 22.40 -4.28 0.38
N VAL A 19 21.73 -3.14 0.41
CA VAL A 19 22.12 -1.99 1.24
C VAL A 19 22.05 -2.37 2.72
N GLY A 20 20.99 -3.08 3.15
CA GLY A 20 20.86 -3.55 4.53
C GLY A 20 22.00 -4.48 4.96
N ILE A 21 22.42 -5.41 4.10
CA ILE A 21 23.55 -6.31 4.35
C ILE A 21 24.87 -5.53 4.42
N LEU A 22 25.13 -4.65 3.44
CA LEU A 22 26.34 -3.82 3.44
C LEU A 22 26.43 -2.93 4.68
N PHE A 23 25.29 -2.39 5.11
CA PHE A 23 25.19 -1.59 6.31
C PHE A 23 25.45 -2.44 7.57
N ALA A 24 24.86 -3.64 7.65
CA ALA A 24 25.10 -4.59 8.73
C ALA A 24 26.57 -5.01 8.88
N VAL A 25 27.23 -5.30 7.76
CA VAL A 25 28.63 -5.75 7.75
C VAL A 25 29.59 -4.62 8.11
N ASN A 26 29.37 -3.41 7.58
CA ASN A 26 30.29 -2.28 7.81
C ASN A 26 30.05 -1.55 9.14
N ASN A 27 28.83 -1.61 9.70
CA ASN A 27 28.44 -0.88 10.91
C ASN A 27 28.15 -1.85 12.06
N GLN A 28 29.11 -2.71 12.39
CA GLN A 28 29.03 -3.66 13.53
C GLN A 28 29.13 -2.98 14.91
N GLN A 29 29.30 -1.66 14.95
CA GLN A 29 29.37 -0.92 16.19
C GLN A 29 28.05 -1.04 16.95
N THR A 30 28.13 -1.59 18.17
CA THR A 30 26.99 -1.72 19.08
C THR A 30 26.78 -0.40 19.80
N ILE A 31 25.59 0.17 19.68
CA ILE A 31 25.22 1.43 20.34
C ILE A 31 24.03 1.12 21.24
N ALA A 32 24.14 1.49 22.52
CA ALA A 32 23.00 1.50 23.43
C ALA A 32 22.11 2.68 23.05
N LEU A 33 20.88 2.40 22.62
CA LEU A 33 19.98 3.43 22.15
C LEU A 33 19.20 3.98 23.35
N ASN A 34 19.56 5.17 23.81
CA ASN A 34 18.80 5.90 24.82
C ASN A 34 17.64 6.61 24.10
N LEU A 35 16.45 6.01 24.12
CA LEU A 35 15.22 6.77 23.89
C LEU A 35 15.02 7.59 25.16
N ILE A 36 14.65 8.86 25.03
CA ILE A 36 14.51 9.86 26.11
C ILE A 36 14.04 9.31 27.48
N TRP A 37 13.14 8.31 27.48
CA TRP A 37 12.58 7.66 28.67
C TRP A 37 12.92 6.15 28.83
N LEU A 38 13.62 5.55 27.87
CA LEU A 38 13.91 4.12 27.79
C LEU A 38 15.30 3.85 27.20
N GLU A 39 16.18 3.23 27.97
CA GLU A 39 17.43 2.71 27.45
C GLU A 39 17.23 1.30 26.89
N LEU A 40 17.52 1.16 25.59
CA LEU A 40 17.44 -0.12 24.90
C LEU A 40 18.81 -0.81 24.92
N PRO A 41 18.83 -2.16 24.91
CA PRO A 41 20.07 -2.93 24.97
C PRO A 41 21.01 -2.54 23.82
N ALA A 42 22.32 -2.68 24.07
CA ALA A 42 23.34 -2.44 23.07
C ALA A 42 23.21 -3.48 21.95
N VAL A 43 22.73 -3.03 20.80
CA VAL A 43 22.64 -3.81 19.56
C VAL A 43 23.35 -3.03 18.46
N SER A 44 23.74 -3.70 17.38
CA SER A 44 24.34 -3.01 16.23
C SER A 44 23.38 -1.96 15.67
N LEU A 45 23.91 -0.80 15.30
CA LEU A 45 23.14 0.30 14.70
C LEU A 45 22.31 -0.17 13.50
N SER A 46 22.86 -1.10 12.73
CA SER A 46 22.23 -1.72 11.58
C SER A 46 20.93 -2.44 11.91
N VAL A 47 20.84 -3.10 13.07
CA VAL A 47 19.60 -3.76 13.52
C VAL A 47 18.54 -2.74 13.86
N TRP A 48 18.89 -1.63 14.51
CA TRP A 48 17.95 -0.53 14.77
C TRP A 48 17.39 0.08 13.48
N LEU A 49 18.26 0.33 12.50
CA LEU A 49 17.85 0.86 11.20
C LEU A 49 16.97 -0.13 10.42
N LEU A 50 17.31 -1.41 10.42
CA LEU A 50 16.47 -2.45 9.80
C LEU A 50 15.11 -2.58 10.50
N ALA A 51 15.09 -2.58 11.84
CA ALA A 51 13.85 -2.67 12.61
C ALA A 51 12.92 -1.48 12.35
N THR A 52 13.46 -0.26 12.36
CA THR A 52 12.68 0.95 12.07
C THR A 52 12.20 1.01 10.62
N LEU A 53 13.02 0.55 9.67
CA LEU A 53 12.61 0.43 8.27
C LEU A 53 11.43 -0.55 8.11
N VAL A 54 11.54 -1.75 8.71
CA VAL A 54 10.47 -2.76 8.69
C VAL A 54 9.21 -2.20 9.32
N LEU A 55 9.32 -1.55 10.49
CA LEU A 55 8.19 -0.88 11.14
C LEU A 55 7.55 0.18 10.23
N GLY A 56 8.34 1.03 9.59
CA GLY A 56 7.85 2.05 8.66
C GLY A 56 7.08 1.43 7.48
N VAL A 57 7.61 0.34 6.90
CA VAL A 57 6.94 -0.39 5.82
C VAL A 57 5.63 -1.01 6.28
N VAL A 58 5.60 -1.64 7.46
CA VAL A 58 4.39 -2.23 8.04
C VAL A 58 3.33 -1.15 8.30
N LEU A 59 3.72 -0.03 8.91
CA LEU A 59 2.81 1.09 9.17
C LEU A 59 2.28 1.69 7.85
N GLY A 60 3.13 1.84 6.84
CA GLY A 60 2.73 2.30 5.51
C GLY A 60 1.73 1.35 4.85
N MET A 61 1.95 0.04 4.94
CA MET A 61 1.01 -0.97 4.41
C MET A 61 -0.35 -0.91 5.12
N LEU A 62 -0.34 -0.78 6.45
CA LEU A 62 -1.58 -0.65 7.24
C LEU A 62 -2.36 0.62 6.86
N ALA A 63 -1.67 1.75 6.71
CA ALA A 63 -2.29 2.99 6.25
C ALA A 63 -2.90 2.85 4.84
N MET A 64 -2.19 2.18 3.93
CA MET A 64 -2.67 1.96 2.56
C MET A 64 -3.88 1.02 2.50
N LEU A 65 -3.97 0.05 3.43
CA LEU A 65 -5.11 -0.86 3.53
C LEU A 65 -6.43 -0.10 3.76
N GLY A 66 -6.43 0.90 4.65
CA GLY A 66 -7.59 1.74 4.92
C GLY A 66 -8.04 2.54 3.68
N VAL A 67 -7.10 3.12 2.95
CA VAL A 67 -7.37 3.82 1.69
C VAL A 67 -7.97 2.88 0.65
N TYR A 68 -7.40 1.68 0.52
CA TYR A 68 -7.85 0.67 -0.44
C TYR A 68 -9.30 0.23 -0.17
N VAL A 69 -9.66 -0.02 1.10
CA VAL A 69 -11.03 -0.38 1.48
C VAL A 69 -12.02 0.73 1.12
N ARG A 70 -11.68 1.98 1.44
CA ARG A 70 -12.50 3.14 1.08
C ARG A 70 -12.68 3.26 -0.43
N LEU A 71 -11.61 3.09 -1.20
CA LEU A 71 -11.64 3.18 -2.65
C LEU A 71 -12.52 2.09 -3.27
N LYS A 72 -12.43 0.85 -2.75
CA LYS A 72 -13.26 -0.27 -3.18
C LYS A 72 -14.75 -0.06 -2.86
N ALA A 73 -15.06 0.52 -1.70
CA ALA A 73 -16.43 0.87 -1.33
C ALA A 73 -17.02 1.93 -2.27
N THR A 74 -16.27 2.99 -2.58
CA THR A 74 -16.67 4.03 -3.54
C THR A 74 -16.87 3.46 -4.94
N LEU A 75 -15.98 2.57 -5.39
CA LEU A 75 -16.10 1.89 -6.68
C LEU A 75 -17.39 1.05 -6.76
N ALA A 76 -17.68 0.26 -5.73
CA ALA A 76 -18.91 -0.54 -5.68
C ALA A 76 -20.17 0.34 -5.67
N ARG A 77 -20.16 1.46 -4.94
CA ARG A 77 -21.27 2.42 -4.94
C ARG A 77 -21.47 3.05 -6.31
N SER A 78 -20.40 3.48 -6.97
CA SER A 78 -20.44 4.08 -8.31
C SER A 78 -20.98 3.10 -9.36
N GLN A 79 -20.53 1.85 -9.33
CA GLN A 79 -21.03 0.80 -10.22
C GLN A 79 -22.54 0.55 -10.06
N ARG A 80 -23.05 0.58 -8.82
CA ARG A 80 -24.50 0.45 -8.57
C ARG A 80 -25.30 1.62 -9.15
N HIS A 81 -24.83 2.85 -8.98
CA HIS A 81 -25.48 4.05 -9.55
C HIS A 81 -25.49 3.99 -11.08
N ASN A 82 -24.36 3.62 -11.70
CA ASN A 82 -24.28 3.50 -13.15
C ASN A 82 -25.25 2.43 -13.69
N LYS A 83 -25.41 1.31 -12.96
CA LYS A 83 -26.37 0.25 -13.32
C LYS A 83 -27.82 0.74 -13.20
N GLN A 84 -28.16 1.54 -12.19
CA GLN A 84 -29.49 2.11 -12.03
C GLN A 84 -29.80 3.13 -13.14
N GLN A 85 -28.89 4.08 -13.39
CA GLN A 85 -29.03 5.08 -14.45
C GLN A 85 -29.19 4.43 -15.84
N ARG A 86 -28.44 3.36 -16.11
CA ARG A 86 -28.60 2.59 -17.35
C ARG A 86 -29.98 1.95 -17.48
N LYS A 87 -30.57 1.45 -16.39
CA LYS A 87 -31.93 0.87 -16.42
C LYS A 87 -32.99 1.93 -16.66
N GLU A 88 -32.85 3.10 -16.06
CA GLU A 88 -33.77 4.23 -16.29
C GLU A 88 -33.76 4.66 -17.76
N LEU A 89 -32.56 4.84 -18.35
CA LEU A 89 -32.42 5.14 -19.78
C LEU A 89 -33.06 4.08 -20.68
N ASP A 90 -32.92 2.80 -20.34
CA ASP A 90 -33.49 1.69 -21.11
C ASP A 90 -35.03 1.67 -21.01
N SER A 91 -35.57 1.97 -19.83
CA SER A 91 -37.01 2.08 -19.62
C SER A 91 -37.63 3.26 -20.37
N LEU A 92 -36.97 4.43 -20.36
CA LEU A 92 -37.41 5.62 -21.07
C LEU A 92 -37.41 5.39 -22.59
N ARG A 93 -36.35 4.76 -23.12
CA ARG A 93 -36.29 4.36 -24.53
C ARG A 93 -37.44 3.43 -24.90
N THR A 94 -37.71 2.42 -24.07
CA THR A 94 -38.79 1.46 -24.32
C THR A 94 -40.18 2.12 -24.26
N GLN A 95 -40.35 3.18 -23.46
CA GLN A 95 -41.56 3.98 -23.43
C GLN A 95 -41.72 4.84 -24.69
N GLU A 96 -40.66 5.54 -25.14
CA GLU A 96 -40.69 6.30 -26.41
C GLU A 96 -41.08 5.40 -27.60
N PHE A 97 -40.50 4.20 -27.70
CA PHE A 97 -40.86 3.27 -28.78
C PHE A 97 -42.31 2.76 -28.71
N LYS A 98 -42.93 2.74 -27.52
CA LYS A 98 -44.35 2.39 -27.36
C LYS A 98 -45.29 3.54 -27.67
N GLU A 99 -44.87 4.79 -27.45
CA GLU A 99 -45.69 5.97 -27.79
C GLU A 99 -45.68 6.27 -29.30
N LEU A 100 -44.64 5.84 -30.02
CA LEU A 100 -44.49 6.03 -31.47
C LEU A 100 -45.11 4.92 -32.33
N ALA A 101 -45.62 3.84 -31.73
CA ALA A 101 -46.20 2.68 -32.41
C ALA A 101 -47.72 2.64 -32.25
#